data_AF-A0A2J8V422-F1
#
_entry.id   AF-A0A2J8V422-F1
#
_cell.length_a   1.000
_cell.length_b   1.000
_cell.length_c   1.000
_cell.angle_alpha   90.00
_cell.angle_beta   90.00
_cell.angle_gamma   90.00
#
_symmetry.space_group_name_H-M   'P 1'
#
loop_
_entity.id
_entity.type
_entity.pdbx_description
1 polymer ?
#
loop_
_entity_poly.entity_id
_entity_poly.type
_entity_poly.pdbx_seq_one_letter_code
_entity_poly.pdbx_strand_id
1 'polypeptide(L)'
;MDLEEAEEFKERCTQCAAVSWGLTDEGKYYCTNCHNVTERSQEVTSTDLIPNTQIKALNRGLKKKSNTEKGWDWYVCEGFQYILYQQAEALKNLGVGPELKNDVLHNFWKRYLQKSKQAYCKNPVYTTGRKPT
;
A
#
# COMPACT_ATOMS: atom_id res chain seq x y z
N MET A 1 22.11 12.64 -17.28
CA MET A 1 21.17 12.03 -16.32
C MET A 1 21.99 11.02 -15.57
N ASP A 2 22.45 11.42 -14.38
CA ASP A 2 23.39 10.64 -13.59
C ASP A 2 22.67 9.41 -13.04
N LEU A 3 23.09 8.24 -13.52
CA LEU A 3 22.77 6.94 -12.97
C LEU A 3 23.50 6.85 -11.63
N GLU A 4 22.87 7.35 -10.56
CA GLU A 4 23.31 7.07 -9.21
C GLU A 4 23.26 5.56 -9.02
N GLU A 5 24.47 5.00 -8.98
CA GLU A 5 24.81 3.60 -8.95
C GLU A 5 24.06 2.97 -7.76
N ALA A 6 23.06 2.14 -8.07
CA ALA A 6 22.40 1.29 -7.08
C ALA A 6 23.43 0.24 -6.63
N GLU A 7 24.37 0.65 -5.79
CA GLU A 7 25.28 -0.25 -5.10
C GLU A 7 24.45 -1.22 -4.26
N GLU A 8 24.35 -2.42 -4.82
CA GLU A 8 24.48 -3.69 -4.12
C GLU A 8 23.27 -4.28 -3.38
N PHE A 9 22.04 -4.06 -3.87
CA PHE A 9 20.95 -4.99 -3.52
C PHE A 9 21.06 -6.30 -4.35
N LYS A 10 21.93 -7.21 -3.91
CA LYS A 10 22.21 -8.52 -4.54
C LYS A 10 21.25 -9.64 -4.13
N GLU A 11 20.26 -9.35 -3.29
CA GLU A 11 19.30 -10.36 -2.84
C GLU A 11 18.38 -10.79 -3.98
N ARG A 12 17.98 -12.06 -3.99
CA ARG A 12 17.00 -12.57 -4.95
C ARG A 12 15.61 -12.06 -4.57
N CYS A 13 14.85 -11.65 -5.58
CA CYS A 13 13.43 -11.35 -5.38
C CYS A 13 12.70 -12.55 -4.77
N THR A 14 11.93 -12.32 -3.71
CA THR A 14 11.15 -13.35 -3.01
C THR A 14 10.06 -13.97 -3.87
N GLN A 15 9.61 -13.27 -4.94
CA GLN A 15 8.53 -13.72 -5.81
C GLN A 15 9.03 -14.43 -7.08
N CYS A 16 10.08 -13.93 -7.72
CA CYS A 16 10.54 -14.46 -9.02
C CYS A 16 12.02 -14.91 -9.04
N ALA A 17 12.71 -14.86 -7.90
CA ALA A 17 14.12 -15.19 -7.74
C ALA A 17 15.11 -14.37 -8.59
N ALA A 18 14.66 -13.42 -9.40
CA ALA A 18 15.52 -12.53 -10.18
C ALA A 18 16.30 -11.58 -9.25
N VAL A 19 17.56 -11.30 -9.61
CA VAL A 19 18.41 -10.29 -8.96
C VAL A 19 18.42 -9.05 -9.86
N SER A 20 17.27 -8.39 -9.93
CA SER A 20 17.04 -7.27 -10.84
C SER A 20 16.14 -6.26 -10.14
N TRP A 21 16.74 -5.16 -9.67
CA TRP A 21 16.11 -4.19 -8.78
C TRP A 21 16.21 -2.78 -9.34
N GLY A 22 15.14 -2.01 -9.20
CA GLY A 22 15.10 -0.57 -9.42
C GLY A 22 14.68 0.15 -8.13
N LEU A 23 14.92 1.45 -8.07
CA LEU A 23 14.52 2.31 -6.95
C LEU A 23 13.34 3.19 -7.35
N THR A 24 12.36 3.32 -6.46
CA THR A 24 11.33 4.35 -6.58
C THR A 24 11.88 5.71 -6.16
N ASP A 25 11.22 6.78 -6.57
CA ASP A 25 11.44 8.15 -6.09
C ASP A 25 11.34 8.29 -4.55
N GLU A 26 10.53 7.44 -3.92
CA GLU A 26 10.43 7.31 -2.45
C GLU A 26 11.58 6.50 -1.80
N GLY A 27 12.58 6.02 -2.57
CA GLY A 27 13.73 5.27 -2.06
C GLY A 27 13.48 3.79 -1.73
N LYS A 28 12.41 3.18 -2.27
CA LYS A 28 12.09 1.75 -2.07
C LYS A 28 12.59 0.91 -3.24
N TYR A 29 13.09 -0.29 -2.95
CA TYR A 29 13.49 -1.23 -4.01
C TYR A 29 12.27 -1.98 -4.57
N TYR A 30 12.16 -2.03 -5.89
CA TYR A 30 11.20 -2.88 -6.60
C TYR A 30 11.90 -3.78 -7.60
N CYS A 31 11.43 -5.01 -7.75
CA CYS A 31 11.99 -5.94 -8.72
C CYS A 31 11.56 -5.53 -10.13
N THR A 32 12.49 -5.30 -11.05
CA THR A 32 12.15 -4.90 -12.42
C THR A 32 11.56 -6.04 -13.27
N ASN A 33 11.67 -7.29 -12.81
CA ASN A 33 11.15 -8.45 -13.53
C ASN A 33 9.68 -8.78 -13.17
N CYS A 34 9.30 -8.65 -11.90
CA CYS A 34 7.95 -8.99 -11.42
C CYS A 34 7.22 -7.82 -10.75
N HIS A 35 7.85 -6.64 -10.68
CA HIS A 35 7.35 -5.43 -10.04
C HIS A 35 6.95 -5.60 -8.56
N ASN A 36 7.47 -6.63 -7.88
CA ASN A 36 7.32 -6.77 -6.45
C ASN A 36 8.17 -5.72 -5.72
N VAL A 37 7.53 -4.88 -4.91
CA VAL A 37 8.19 -3.89 -4.05
C VAL A 37 8.59 -4.56 -2.74
N THR A 38 9.84 -4.38 -2.32
CA THR A 38 10.35 -4.90 -1.04
C THR A 38 10.17 -3.85 0.06
N GLU A 39 9.99 -4.27 1.31
CA GLU A 39 9.90 -3.37 2.48
C GLU A 39 11.22 -2.66 2.82
N ARG A 40 12.32 -3.03 2.15
CA ARG A 40 13.64 -2.45 2.35
C ARG A 40 13.74 -1.15 1.57
N SER A 41 13.99 -0.06 2.27
CA SER A 41 14.31 1.26 1.72
C SER A 41 15.81 1.53 1.80
N GLN A 42 16.35 2.31 0.87
CA GLN A 42 17.71 2.82 0.98
C GLN A 42 17.78 3.77 2.19
N GLU A 43 18.64 3.48 3.16
CA GLU A 43 18.90 4.42 4.26
C GLU A 43 19.70 5.60 3.71
N VAL A 44 19.01 6.72 3.47
CA VAL A 44 19.64 7.95 3.01
C VAL A 44 20.46 8.54 4.15
N THR A 45 21.77 8.25 4.16
CA THR A 45 22.75 8.88 5.05
C THR A 45 23.20 10.21 4.43
N SER A 46 22.27 11.14 4.20
CA SER A 46 22.63 12.51 3.81
C SER A 46 22.73 13.37 5.07
N THR A 47 23.90 13.37 5.70
CA THR A 47 24.23 14.24 6.86
C THR A 47 24.70 15.64 6.45
N ASP A 48 24.74 15.96 5.15
CA ASP A 48 25.56 17.08 4.67
C ASP A 48 24.89 18.46 4.64
N LEU A 49 23.67 18.63 5.17
CA LEU A 49 23.01 19.94 5.16
C LEU A 49 22.28 20.33 6.47
N ILE A 50 22.73 19.84 7.63
CA ILE A 50 22.29 20.41 8.92
C ILE A 50 23.44 21.27 9.47
N PRO A 51 23.43 22.60 9.32
CA PRO A 51 24.38 23.44 10.03
C PRO A 51 24.15 23.26 11.54
N ASN A 52 25.23 22.87 12.23
CA ASN A 52 25.35 22.75 13.69
C ASN A 52 24.58 23.86 14.41
N THR A 53 23.35 23.58 14.82
CA THR A 53 22.63 24.39 15.80
C THR A 53 22.49 23.55 17.05
N GLN A 54 23.24 23.92 18.09
CA GLN A 54 23.13 23.30 19.41
C GLN A 54 21.67 23.32 19.85
N ILE A 55 21.06 22.14 19.99
CA ILE A 55 19.70 22.01 20.50
C ILE A 55 19.76 22.23 22.01
N LYS A 56 19.60 23.49 22.43
CA LYS A 56 19.22 23.81 23.81
C LYS A 56 17.78 23.34 24.02
N ALA A 57 17.57 22.56 25.08
CA ALA A 57 16.32 21.91 25.46
C ALA A 57 15.06 22.70 25.04
N LEU A 58 14.25 22.11 24.16
CA LEU A 58 12.94 22.68 23.83
C LEU A 58 11.93 22.26 24.89
N ASN A 59 11.59 23.24 25.70
CA ASN A 59 10.54 23.17 26.71
C ASN A 59 9.17 22.86 26.08
N ARG A 60 8.51 21.86 26.69
CA ARG A 60 7.07 21.75 26.96
C ARG A 60 6.13 22.60 26.08
N GLY A 61 5.43 21.96 25.14
CA GLY A 61 4.18 22.51 24.59
C GLY A 61 3.96 22.40 23.08
N LEU A 62 4.33 21.29 22.43
CA LEU A 62 3.81 21.04 21.08
C LEU A 62 2.45 20.37 21.22
N LYS A 63 1.38 21.13 20.92
CA LYS A 63 0.04 20.58 20.68
C LYS A 63 0.20 19.31 19.85
N LYS A 64 -0.27 18.18 20.36
CA LYS A 64 -0.34 16.90 19.65
C LYS A 64 -0.77 17.22 18.22
N LYS A 65 0.14 17.09 17.25
CA LYS A 65 -0.23 17.00 15.83
C LYS A 65 -1.25 15.87 15.79
N SER A 66 -2.52 16.23 15.62
CA SER A 66 -3.58 15.24 15.61
C SER A 66 -3.41 14.43 14.31
N ASN A 67 -2.79 13.27 14.44
CA ASN A 67 -3.02 12.11 13.58
C ASN A 67 -2.96 12.35 12.06
N THR A 68 -1.94 13.05 11.55
CA THR A 68 -1.62 12.96 10.10
C THR A 68 -0.86 11.67 9.75
N GLU A 69 -0.47 10.86 10.75
CA GLU A 69 0.05 9.50 10.61
C GLU A 69 -1.02 8.42 10.88
N LYS A 70 -2.30 8.78 10.79
CA LYS A 70 -3.28 7.75 10.44
C LYS A 70 -3.12 7.56 8.94
N GLY A 71 -2.16 6.70 8.55
CA GLY A 71 -2.34 5.92 7.32
C GLY A 71 -3.78 5.46 7.41
N TRP A 72 -4.62 5.99 6.51
CA TRP A 72 -6.06 5.81 6.66
C TRP A 72 -6.23 4.31 6.84
N ASP A 73 -6.99 3.89 7.86
CA ASP A 73 -7.65 2.61 7.78
C ASP A 73 -8.49 2.73 6.52
N TRP A 74 -7.88 2.49 5.35
CA TRP A 74 -8.59 2.15 4.16
C TRP A 74 -9.34 0.92 4.66
N TYR A 75 -10.57 1.09 5.14
CA TYR A 75 -11.74 0.51 4.53
C TYR A 75 -11.31 -0.49 3.48
N VAL A 76 -10.74 -1.61 3.97
CA VAL A 76 -9.87 -2.50 3.19
C VAL A 76 -10.70 -3.00 2.01
N CYS A 77 -11.96 -3.30 2.30
CA CYS A 77 -12.94 -3.75 1.35
C CYS A 77 -13.29 -2.69 0.31
N GLU A 78 -13.45 -1.43 0.66
CA GLU A 78 -13.82 -0.35 -0.26
C GLU A 78 -12.69 -0.07 -1.26
N GLY A 79 -11.44 -0.08 -0.80
CA GLY A 79 -10.26 0.02 -1.66
C GLY A 79 -10.17 -1.15 -2.64
N PHE A 80 -10.27 -2.38 -2.14
CA PHE A 80 -10.30 -3.58 -2.99
C PHE A 80 -11.48 -3.60 -3.96
N GLN A 81 -12.67 -3.16 -3.53
CA GLN A 81 -13.84 -3.07 -4.39
C GLN A 81 -13.60 -2.12 -5.56
N TYR A 82 -12.96 -0.98 -5.32
CA TYR A 82 -12.59 -0.04 -6.38
C TYR A 82 -11.58 -0.66 -7.36
N ILE A 83 -10.52 -1.28 -6.86
CA ILE A 83 -9.49 -1.92 -7.69
C ILE A 83 -10.11 -3.03 -8.56
N LEU A 84 -10.90 -3.92 -7.96
CA LEU A 84 -11.57 -5.01 -8.65
C LEU A 84 -12.53 -4.50 -9.73
N TYR A 85 -13.22 -3.39 -9.47
CA TYR A 85 -14.07 -2.73 -10.46
C TYR A 85 -13.26 -2.23 -11.66
N GLN A 86 -12.15 -1.52 -11.42
CA GLN A 86 -11.31 -0.99 -12.50
C GLN A 86 -10.70 -2.12 -13.34
N GLN A 87 -10.27 -3.20 -12.69
CA GLN A 87 -9.77 -4.39 -13.39
C GLN A 87 -10.86 -5.02 -14.29
N ALA A 88 -12.08 -5.16 -13.79
CA ALA A 88 -13.18 -5.69 -14.59
C ALA A 88 -13.55 -4.80 -15.78
N GLU A 89 -13.53 -3.47 -15.60
CA GLU A 89 -13.77 -2.53 -16.71
C GLU A 89 -12.66 -2.59 -17.77
N ALA A 90 -11.40 -2.70 -17.36
CA ALA A 90 -10.28 -2.88 -18.30
C ALA A 90 -10.43 -4.18 -19.11
N LEU A 91 -10.80 -5.29 -18.46
CA LEU A 91 -11.05 -6.57 -19.14
C LEU A 91 -12.24 -6.48 -20.10
N LYS A 92 -13.31 -5.78 -19.71
CA LYS A 92 -14.46 -5.51 -20.60
C LYS A 92 -14.03 -4.75 -21.85
N ASN A 93 -13.18 -3.73 -21.70
CA ASN A 93 -12.64 -2.97 -22.83
C ASN A 93 -11.73 -3.80 -23.75
N LEU A 94 -11.14 -4.89 -23.23
CA LEU A 94 -10.39 -5.88 -24.02
C LEU A 94 -11.27 -6.94 -24.70
N GLY A 95 -12.60 -6.81 -24.60
CA GLY A 95 -13.57 -7.71 -25.25
C GLY A 95 -14.04 -8.87 -24.40
N VAL A 96 -13.70 -8.91 -23.10
CA VAL A 96 -14.29 -9.87 -22.17
C VAL A 96 -15.75 -9.49 -21.90
N GLY A 97 -16.65 -10.48 -21.93
CA GLY A 97 -18.06 -10.26 -21.68
C GLY A 97 -18.36 -9.71 -20.27
N PRO A 98 -19.43 -8.91 -20.10
CA PRO A 98 -19.80 -8.31 -18.82
C PRO A 98 -20.17 -9.33 -17.73
N GLU A 99 -20.44 -10.58 -18.10
CA GLU A 99 -20.72 -11.71 -17.21
C GLU A 99 -19.56 -11.94 -16.23
N LEU A 100 -18.32 -11.66 -16.63
CA LEU A 100 -17.16 -11.74 -15.72
C LEU A 100 -17.35 -10.81 -14.51
N LYS A 101 -17.84 -9.59 -14.73
CA LYS A 101 -18.06 -8.63 -13.65
C LYS A 101 -19.30 -9.00 -12.83
N ASN A 102 -20.41 -9.24 -13.53
CA ASN A 102 -21.73 -9.37 -12.92
C ASN A 102 -21.94 -10.72 -12.23
N ASP A 103 -21.49 -11.80 -12.84
CA ASP A 103 -21.79 -13.16 -12.38
C ASP A 103 -20.60 -13.79 -11.68
N VAL A 104 -19.37 -13.50 -12.11
CA VAL A 104 -18.18 -14.08 -11.48
C VAL A 104 -17.69 -13.19 -10.35
N LEU A 105 -17.17 -12.00 -10.66
CA LEU A 105 -16.50 -11.13 -9.70
C LEU A 105 -17.43 -10.68 -8.58
N HIS A 106 -18.66 -10.28 -8.90
CA HIS A 106 -19.64 -9.89 -7.87
C HIS A 106 -19.92 -11.02 -6.88
N ASN A 107 -20.12 -12.26 -7.37
CA ASN A 107 -20.37 -13.41 -6.50
C ASN A 107 -19.15 -13.77 -5.65
N PHE A 108 -17.94 -13.72 -6.22
CA PHE A 108 -16.71 -13.92 -5.46
C PHE A 108 -16.53 -12.86 -4.37
N TRP A 109 -16.72 -11.59 -4.71
CA TRP A 109 -16.59 -10.47 -3.77
C TRP A 109 -17.61 -10.57 -2.63
N LYS A 110 -18.88 -10.83 -2.97
CA LYS A 110 -19.94 -11.06 -1.98
C LYS A 110 -19.59 -12.22 -1.03
N ARG A 111 -19.12 -13.36 -1.56
CA ARG A 111 -18.72 -14.52 -0.75
C ARG A 111 -17.52 -14.20 0.14
N TYR A 112 -16.54 -13.45 -0.37
CA TYR A 112 -15.41 -12.99 0.42
C TYR A 112 -15.90 -12.16 1.60
N LEU A 113 -16.70 -11.11 1.35
CA LEU A 113 -17.24 -10.23 2.40
C LEU A 113 -18.05 -10.97 3.46
N GLN A 114 -18.82 -11.98 3.05
CA GLN A 114 -19.56 -12.85 3.97
C GLN A 114 -18.64 -13.68 4.86
N LYS A 115 -17.64 -14.35 4.26
CA LYS A 115 -16.72 -15.24 4.98
C LYS A 115 -15.77 -14.48 5.91
N SER A 116 -15.29 -13.31 5.47
CA SER A 116 -14.46 -12.41 6.27
C SER A 116 -15.27 -11.61 7.30
N LYS A 117 -16.60 -11.80 7.32
CA LYS A 117 -17.55 -11.09 8.19
C LYS A 117 -17.48 -9.57 8.05
N GLN A 118 -17.11 -9.07 6.88
CA GLN A 118 -17.05 -7.63 6.60
C GLN A 118 -18.43 -7.08 6.21
N ALA A 119 -19.25 -7.87 5.51
CA ALA A 119 -20.62 -7.51 5.16
C ALA A 119 -21.51 -8.76 4.99
N TYR A 120 -22.82 -8.56 4.82
CA TYR A 120 -23.81 -9.62 4.54
C TYR A 120 -23.80 -10.81 5.52
N CYS A 121 -23.47 -10.55 6.79
CA CYS A 121 -23.46 -11.54 7.86
C CYS A 121 -24.12 -10.95 9.12
N LYS A 122 -24.54 -11.82 10.05
CA LYS A 122 -25.29 -11.41 11.25
C LYS A 122 -24.44 -10.58 12.24
N ASN A 123 -23.14 -10.88 12.34
CA ASN A 123 -22.21 -10.25 13.27
C ASN A 123 -20.99 -9.73 12.49
N PRO A 124 -21.11 -8.60 11.77
CA PRO A 124 -19.99 -8.06 11.02
C PRO A 124 -18.90 -7.52 11.97
N VAL A 125 -17.65 -7.61 11.52
CA VAL A 125 -16.48 -7.09 12.24
C VAL A 125 -16.52 -5.58 12.14
N TYR A 126 -17.17 -4.92 13.11
CA TYR A 126 -17.03 -3.48 13.27
C TYR A 126 -15.64 -3.19 13.83
N THR A 127 -14.81 -2.48 13.07
CA THR A 127 -13.66 -1.80 13.65
C THR A 127 -14.20 -0.87 14.73
N THR A 128 -13.81 -1.16 15.97
CA THR A 128 -14.28 -0.48 17.17
C THR A 128 -14.10 1.04 17.02
N GLY A 129 -15.20 1.80 17.03
CA GLY A 129 -15.07 3.26 16.94
C GLY A 129 -16.32 4.14 17.02
N ARG A 130 -17.54 3.62 16.86
CA ARG A 130 -18.76 4.41 17.12
C ARG A 130 -19.69 3.66 18.06
N LYS A 131 -19.73 4.12 19.32
CA LYS A 131 -20.90 3.87 20.16
C LYS A 131 -22.10 4.53 19.48
N PRO A 132 -23.24 3.85 19.34
CA PRO A 132 -24.48 4.50 18.95
C PRO A 132 -24.87 5.44 20.10
N THR A 133 -25.06 6.72 19.77
CA THR A 133 -25.76 7.70 20.62
C THR A 133 -27.26 7.48 20.52
#